data_AF-A0A960NKS4-F1
#
_entry.id   AF-A0A960NKS4-F1
#
_cell.length_a   1.000
_cell.length_b   1.000
_cell.length_c   1.000
_cell.angle_alpha   90.00
_cell.angle_beta   90.00
_cell.angle_gamma   90.00
#
_symmetry.space_group_name_H-M   'P 1'
#
loop_
_entity.id
_entity.type
_entity.pdbx_description
1 polymer ?
#
loop_
_entity_poly.entity_id
_entity_poly.type
_entity_poly.pdbx_seq_one_letter_code
_entity_poly.pdbx_strand_id
1 'polypeptide(L)'
;MASTAGQDKPVRRGEPVPPHSLEAERAVLGSILIDAERVLDLSIERGLSEDSFYAPQNRALYGLLRRMHDEHKPCDLVATHIRAGELKLLDQIGGVEYLEELFDNTPTAARAGHFVDVVRQKHLLRTILDRARI
;
A
#
# COMPACT_ATOMS: atom_id res chain seq x y z
N MET A 1 14.62 12.93 17.67
CA MET A 1 14.96 13.73 16.47
C MET A 1 15.20 12.76 15.32
N ALA A 2 14.27 12.66 14.38
CA ALA A 2 14.47 12.25 12.98
C ALA A 2 13.08 12.16 12.33
N SER A 3 12.62 13.31 11.83
CA SER A 3 11.46 13.42 10.95
C SER A 3 11.98 13.13 9.55
N THR A 4 11.64 11.99 8.96
CA THR A 4 12.06 11.66 7.60
C THR A 4 10.86 11.75 6.67
N ALA A 5 10.73 12.96 6.13
CA ALA A 5 10.19 13.31 4.83
C ALA A 5 9.60 12.16 4.00
N GLY A 6 8.27 12.02 4.05
CA GLY A 6 7.52 11.56 2.89
C GLY A 6 7.76 12.55 1.76
N GLN A 7 8.48 12.11 0.73
CA GLN A 7 8.72 12.87 -0.49
C GLN A 7 7.38 13.09 -1.20
N ASP A 8 6.71 14.18 -0.82
CA ASP A 8 5.53 14.68 -1.51
C ASP A 8 5.99 15.21 -2.88
N LYS A 9 5.43 14.64 -3.95
CA LYS A 9 5.77 14.99 -5.33
C LYS A 9 5.53 16.51 -5.51
N PRO A 10 6.44 17.29 -6.12
CA PRO A 10 6.32 18.75 -6.13
C PRO A 10 5.01 19.16 -6.81
N VAL A 11 4.04 19.60 -6.00
CA VAL A 11 2.74 20.08 -6.46
C VAL A 11 2.97 21.39 -7.19
N ARG A 12 2.61 21.44 -8.48
CA ARG A 12 2.61 22.68 -9.24
C ARG A 12 1.62 23.63 -8.58
N ARG A 13 2.08 24.82 -8.21
CA ARG A 13 1.32 25.87 -7.51
C ARG A 13 -0.01 26.11 -8.24
N GLY A 14 -1.10 25.53 -7.75
CA GLY A 14 -2.46 25.68 -8.31
C GLY A 14 -3.21 24.39 -8.67
N GLU A 15 -2.58 23.21 -8.67
CA GLU A 15 -3.30 21.95 -8.91
C GLU A 15 -3.73 21.29 -7.58
N PRO A 16 -5.00 20.87 -7.43
CA PRO A 16 -5.42 20.13 -6.26
C PRO A 16 -4.69 18.79 -6.21
N VAL A 17 -4.09 18.50 -5.06
CA VAL A 17 -3.44 17.22 -4.80
C VAL A 17 -4.48 16.10 -4.99
N PRO A 18 -4.16 15.05 -5.76
CA PRO A 18 -5.10 13.95 -5.98
C PRO A 18 -5.57 13.34 -4.65
N PRO A 19 -6.85 12.96 -4.51
CA PRO A 19 -7.35 12.32 -3.30
C PRO A 19 -6.55 11.07 -2.94
N HIS A 20 -6.02 11.03 -1.71
CA HIS A 20 -5.23 9.91 -1.19
C HIS A 20 -5.30 9.86 0.34
N SER A 21 -4.79 8.77 0.94
CA SER A 21 -4.57 8.65 2.38
C SER A 21 -3.40 7.69 2.62
N LEU A 22 -2.21 8.27 2.87
CA LEU A 22 -1.00 7.47 3.12
C LEU A 22 -1.13 6.62 4.39
N GLU A 23 -1.82 7.14 5.41
CA GLU A 23 -2.10 6.42 6.65
C GLU A 23 -2.92 5.16 6.39
N ALA A 24 -4.01 5.27 5.62
CA ALA A 24 -4.84 4.12 5.27
C ALA A 24 -4.08 3.12 4.40
N GLU A 25 -3.30 3.59 3.43
CA GLU A 25 -2.46 2.71 2.60
C GLU A 25 -1.47 1.90 3.44
N ARG A 26 -0.75 2.56 4.34
CA ARG A 26 0.19 1.93 5.26
C ARG A 26 -0.50 0.93 6.18
N ALA A 27 -1.67 1.29 6.73
CA ALA A 27 -2.44 0.42 7.60
C ALA A 27 -2.96 -0.84 6.88
N VAL A 28 -3.34 -0.73 5.60
CA VAL A 28 -3.70 -1.91 4.77
C VAL A 28 -2.48 -2.80 4.60
N LEU A 29 -1.33 -2.25 4.19
CA LEU A 29 -0.12 -3.03 3.95
C LEU A 29 0.39 -3.71 5.22
N GLY A 30 0.46 -2.99 6.34
CA GLY A 30 0.81 -3.57 7.63
C GLY A 30 -0.18 -4.64 8.08
N SER A 31 -1.48 -4.46 7.82
CA SER A 31 -2.49 -5.48 8.12
C SER A 31 -2.29 -6.76 7.29
N ILE A 32 -1.87 -6.63 6.03
CA ILE A 32 -1.52 -7.78 5.18
C ILE A 32 -0.31 -8.51 5.76
N LEU A 33 0.73 -7.80 6.22
CA LEU A 33 1.91 -8.44 6.80
C LEU A 33 1.62 -9.24 8.09
N ILE A 34 0.49 -8.97 8.76
CA ILE A 34 0.04 -9.66 9.97
C ILE A 34 -0.91 -10.83 9.66
N ASP A 35 -1.85 -10.62 8.74
CA ASP A 35 -2.92 -11.55 8.43
C ASP A 35 -3.21 -11.52 6.93
N ALA A 36 -2.25 -12.07 6.18
CA ALA A 36 -2.18 -11.86 4.74
C ALA A 36 -3.39 -12.42 3.99
N GLU A 37 -3.74 -13.69 4.25
CA GLU A 37 -4.84 -14.39 3.58
C GLU A 37 -6.15 -13.60 3.72
N ARG A 38 -6.55 -13.29 4.96
CA ARG A 38 -7.82 -12.57 5.21
C ARG A 38 -7.82 -11.18 4.60
N VAL A 39 -6.72 -10.43 4.73
CA VAL A 39 -6.71 -9.02 4.31
C VAL A 39 -6.54 -8.87 2.80
N LEU A 40 -5.78 -9.76 2.15
CA LEU A 40 -5.66 -9.79 0.69
C LEU A 40 -6.97 -10.23 0.05
N ASP A 41 -7.62 -11.29 0.54
CA ASP A 41 -8.94 -11.71 0.07
C ASP A 41 -9.96 -10.58 0.18
N LEU A 42 -10.01 -9.92 1.34
CA LEU A 42 -10.87 -8.75 1.54
C LEU A 42 -10.53 -7.61 0.56
N SER A 43 -9.25 -7.34 0.34
CA SER A 43 -8.81 -6.30 -0.59
C SER A 43 -9.23 -6.62 -2.03
N ILE A 44 -9.13 -7.88 -2.44
CA ILE A 44 -9.55 -8.38 -3.74
C ILE A 44 -11.08 -8.29 -3.88
N GLU A 45 -11.84 -8.74 -2.89
CA GLU A 45 -13.31 -8.66 -2.85
C GLU A 45 -13.79 -7.21 -2.98
N ARG A 46 -13.09 -6.27 -2.35
CA ARG A 46 -13.39 -4.83 -2.40
C ARG A 46 -12.93 -4.16 -3.69
N GLY A 47 -12.24 -4.88 -4.57
CA GLY A 47 -11.76 -4.41 -5.87
C GLY A 47 -10.52 -3.53 -5.78
N LEU A 48 -9.69 -3.67 -4.74
CA LEU A 48 -8.41 -2.97 -4.68
C LEU A 48 -7.44 -3.60 -5.68
N SER A 49 -6.81 -2.73 -6.47
CA SER A 49 -5.69 -3.03 -7.36
C SER A 49 -4.44 -2.27 -6.90
N GLU A 50 -3.28 -2.57 -7.49
CA GLU A 50 -2.05 -1.81 -7.29
C GLU A 50 -2.27 -0.31 -7.52
N ASP A 51 -3.00 0.04 -8.59
CA ASP A 51 -3.35 1.42 -8.93
C ASP A 51 -4.26 2.11 -7.92
N SER A 52 -4.83 1.38 -6.95
CA SER A 52 -5.57 1.97 -5.84
C SER A 52 -4.66 2.80 -4.94
N PHE A 53 -3.40 2.37 -4.77
CA PHE A 53 -2.41 3.04 -3.94
C PHE A 53 -1.83 4.27 -4.65
N TYR A 54 -1.81 5.40 -3.94
CA TYR A 54 -1.23 6.65 -4.41
C TYR A 54 0.29 6.62 -4.35
N ALA A 55 0.87 6.14 -3.24
CA ALA A 55 2.31 6.12 -3.07
C ALA A 55 2.94 5.04 -3.97
N PRO A 56 3.97 5.37 -4.79
CA PRO A 56 4.60 4.38 -5.66
C PRO A 56 5.20 3.19 -4.91
N GLN A 57 5.74 3.42 -3.72
CA GLN A 57 6.30 2.36 -2.87
C GLN A 57 5.20 1.40 -2.39
N ASN A 58 4.07 1.96 -1.92
CA ASN A 58 2.91 1.20 -1.46
C ASN A 58 2.28 0.38 -2.58
N ARG A 59 2.20 0.97 -3.78
CA ARG A 59 1.74 0.30 -5.00
C ARG A 59 2.61 -0.92 -5.31
N ALA A 60 3.93 -0.72 -5.35
CA ALA A 60 4.87 -1.80 -5.64
C ALA A 60 4.79 -2.91 -4.58
N LEU A 61 4.68 -2.55 -3.30
CA LEU A 61 4.54 -3.51 -2.22
C LEU A 61 3.22 -4.30 -2.30
N TYR A 62 2.08 -3.64 -2.54
CA TYR A 62 0.81 -4.34 -2.73
C TYR A 62 0.85 -5.30 -3.92
N GLY A 63 1.46 -4.88 -5.04
CA GLY A 63 1.64 -5.74 -6.21
C GLY A 63 2.47 -6.98 -5.92
N LEU A 64 3.57 -6.82 -5.17
CA LEU A 64 4.38 -7.93 -4.69
C LEU A 64 3.57 -8.90 -3.81
N LEU A 65 2.86 -8.37 -2.81
CA LEU A 65 2.03 -9.16 -1.88
C LEU A 65 0.92 -9.91 -2.62
N ARG A 66 0.25 -9.25 -3.58
CA ARG A 66 -0.77 -9.88 -4.41
C ARG A 66 -0.21 -10.98 -5.30
N ARG A 67 0.95 -10.74 -5.93
CA ARG A 67 1.63 -11.78 -6.71
C ARG A 67 2.00 -12.98 -5.85
N MET A 68 2.52 -12.76 -4.65
CA MET A 68 2.86 -13.83 -3.72
C MET A 68 1.61 -14.62 -3.31
N HIS A 69 0.49 -13.94 -3.06
CA HIS A 69 -0.80 -14.55 -2.79
C HIS A 69 -1.31 -15.42 -3.94
N ASP A 70 -1.27 -14.89 -5.18
CA ASP A 70 -1.67 -15.64 -6.37
C ASP A 70 -0.77 -16.87 -6.60
N GLU A 71 0.53 -16.76 -6.26
CA GLU A 71 1.50 -17.86 -6.25
C GLU A 71 1.35 -18.81 -5.03
N HIS A 72 0.36 -18.59 -4.15
CA HIS A 72 0.14 -19.32 -2.89
C HIS A 72 1.39 -19.38 -1.99
N LYS A 73 2.15 -18.27 -1.97
CA LYS A 73 3.34 -18.12 -1.12
C LYS A 73 3.00 -17.39 0.18
N PRO A 74 3.75 -17.63 1.27
CA PRO A 74 3.60 -16.86 2.50
C PRO A 74 3.84 -15.38 2.25
N CYS A 75 2.98 -14.51 2.80
CA CYS A 75 2.99 -13.06 2.63
C CYS A 75 3.25 -12.31 3.95
N ASP A 76 3.94 -12.93 4.89
CA ASP A 76 4.41 -12.29 6.13
C ASP A 76 5.62 -11.37 5.88
N LEU A 77 6.02 -10.62 6.90
CA LEU A 77 7.15 -9.69 6.86
C LEU A 77 8.44 -10.32 6.31
N VAL A 78 8.81 -11.51 6.82
CA VAL A 78 10.08 -12.17 6.47
C VAL A 78 10.03 -12.69 5.04
N ALA A 79 8.93 -13.37 4.67
CA ALA A 79 8.76 -13.90 3.32
C ALA A 79 8.72 -12.78 2.27
N THR A 80 8.06 -11.66 2.59
CA THR A 80 7.98 -10.48 1.72
C THR A 80 9.35 -9.85 1.54
N HIS A 81 10.13 -9.70 2.62
CA HIS A 81 11.51 -9.20 2.54
C HIS A 81 12.39 -10.06 1.64
N ILE A 82 12.39 -11.39 1.84
CA ILE A 82 13.17 -12.33 1.02
C ILE A 82 12.78 -12.21 -0.45
N ARG A 83 11.48 -12.22 -0.72
CA ARG A 83 10.97 -12.16 -2.10
C ARG A 83 11.28 -10.83 -2.78
N ALA A 84 11.18 -9.71 -2.05
CA ALA A 84 11.55 -8.40 -2.56
C ALA A 84 13.05 -8.34 -2.92
N GLY A 85 13.91 -8.98 -2.12
CA GLY A 85 15.34 -9.09 -2.39
C GLY A 85 15.64 -9.92 -3.65
N GLU A 86 15.03 -11.09 -3.80
CA GLU A 86 15.16 -11.94 -5.00
C GLU A 86 14.79 -11.20 -6.28
N LEU A 87 13.73 -10.38 -6.22
CA LEU A 87 13.21 -9.63 -7.36
C LEU A 87 13.87 -8.27 -7.56
N LYS A 88 14.83 -7.89 -6.70
CA LYS A 88 15.48 -6.56 -6.68
C LYS A 88 14.49 -5.40 -6.58
N LEU A 89 13.42 -5.60 -5.79
CA LEU A 89 12.35 -4.61 -5.57
C LEU A 89 12.48 -3.87 -4.23
N LEU A 90 13.44 -4.24 -3.37
CA LEU A 90 13.63 -3.63 -2.04
C LEU A 90 13.73 -2.10 -2.10
N ASP A 91 14.57 -1.57 -3.00
CA ASP A 91 14.74 -0.12 -3.15
C ASP A 91 13.43 0.57 -3.59
N GLN A 92 12.62 -0.12 -4.40
CA GLN A 92 11.35 0.42 -4.89
C GLN A 92 10.28 0.47 -3.80
N ILE A 93 10.26 -0.50 -2.89
CA ILE A 93 9.30 -0.53 -1.78
C ILE A 93 9.74 0.32 -0.57
N GLY A 94 10.95 0.88 -0.59
CA GLY A 94 11.46 1.76 0.48
C GLY A 94 12.43 1.09 1.46
N GLY A 95 12.93 -0.11 1.15
CA GLY A 95 13.89 -0.84 1.97
C GLY A 95 13.25 -1.74 3.03
N VAL A 96 14.11 -2.38 3.82
CA VAL A 96 13.71 -3.23 4.96
C VAL A 96 13.04 -2.41 6.04
N GLU A 97 13.60 -1.23 6.30
CA GLU A 97 13.15 -0.32 7.35
C GLU A 97 11.70 0.10 7.14
N TYR A 98 11.27 0.24 5.88
CA TYR A 98 9.89 0.56 5.57
C TYR A 98 8.93 -0.59 5.87
N LEU A 99 9.33 -1.84 5.59
CA LEU A 99 8.52 -3.00 5.93
C LEU A 99 8.36 -3.16 7.44
N GLU A 100 9.44 -2.95 8.19
CA GLU A 100 9.44 -2.93 9.66
C GLU A 100 8.55 -1.80 10.19
N GLU A 101 8.65 -0.58 9.65
CA GLU A 101 7.79 0.55 10.01
C GLU A 101 6.30 0.21 9.80
N LEU A 102 5.93 -0.45 8.70
CA LEU A 102 4.54 -0.85 8.44
C LEU A 102 4.02 -1.86 9.46
N PHE A 103 4.86 -2.83 9.81
CA PHE A 103 4.54 -3.87 10.79
C PHE A 103 4.38 -3.26 12.19
N ASP A 104 5.35 -2.47 12.63
CA ASP A 104 5.37 -1.88 13.97
C ASP A 104 4.24 -0.85 14.18
N ASN A 105 3.87 -0.10 13.15
CA ASN A 105 2.77 0.85 13.22
C ASN A 105 1.38 0.20 13.10
N THR A 106 1.30 -1.10 12.86
CA THR A 106 0.04 -1.82 12.73
C THR A 106 -0.05 -2.91 13.81
N PRO A 107 -0.53 -2.63 15.03
CA PRO A 107 -0.58 -3.63 16.08
C PRO A 107 -1.66 -4.71 15.83
N THR A 108 -2.64 -4.43 14.96
CA THR A 108 -3.73 -5.37 14.66
C THR A 108 -4.31 -5.18 13.27
N ALA A 109 -4.66 -6.30 12.63
CA ALA A 109 -5.39 -6.32 11.36
C ALA A 109 -6.93 -6.24 11.54
N ALA A 110 -7.44 -6.07 12.76
CA ALA A 110 -8.89 -6.08 13.04
C ALA A 110 -9.66 -4.97 12.30
N ARG A 111 -9.02 -3.82 12.07
CA ARG A 111 -9.62 -2.66 11.37
C ARG A 111 -9.27 -2.60 9.88
N ALA A 112 -8.63 -3.63 9.33
CA ALA A 112 -8.16 -3.64 7.95
C ALA A 112 -9.26 -3.26 6.94
N GLY A 113 -10.49 -3.78 7.11
CA GLY A 113 -11.60 -3.47 6.20
C GLY A 113 -11.95 -1.99 6.12
N HIS A 114 -11.86 -1.25 7.23
CA HIS A 114 -12.07 0.18 7.22
C HIS A 114 -11.03 0.91 6.36
N PHE A 115 -9.76 0.55 6.51
CA PHE A 115 -8.68 1.18 5.74
C PHE A 115 -8.73 0.79 4.26
N VAL A 116 -9.10 -0.46 3.94
CA VAL A 116 -9.38 -0.92 2.58
C VAL A 116 -10.46 -0.06 1.92
N ASP A 117 -11.56 0.20 2.62
CA ASP A 117 -12.64 1.06 2.12
C ASP A 117 -12.17 2.51 1.92
N VAL A 118 -11.34 3.06 2.82
CA VAL A 118 -10.76 4.39 2.66
C VAL A 118 -9.87 4.47 1.41
N VAL A 119 -8.96 3.52 1.21
CA VAL A 119 -8.08 3.48 0.03
C VAL A 119 -8.91 3.40 -1.24
N ARG A 120 -9.93 2.54 -1.27
CA ARG A 120 -10.86 2.40 -2.39
C ARG A 120 -11.59 3.71 -2.71
N GLN A 121 -12.13 4.39 -1.70
CA GLN A 121 -12.83 5.66 -1.87
C GLN A 121 -11.90 6.73 -2.46
N LYS A 122 -10.66 6.83 -1.95
CA LYS A 122 -9.67 7.78 -2.48
C LYS A 122 -9.29 7.45 -3.92
N HIS A 123 -9.09 6.18 -4.25
CA HIS A 123 -8.84 5.74 -5.62
C HIS A 123 -9.98 6.15 -6.56
N LEU A 124 -11.23 5.85 -6.18
CA LEU A 124 -12.40 6.19 -6.99
C LEU A 124 -12.50 7.71 -7.24
N LEU A 125 -12.31 8.52 -6.21
CA LEU A 125 -12.30 9.98 -6.34
C LEU A 125 -11.18 10.45 -7.28
N ARG A 126 -9.97 9.88 -7.17
CA ARG A 126 -8.86 10.17 -8.09
C ARG A 126 -9.23 9.81 -9.53
N THR A 127 -9.80 8.63 -9.77
CA THR A 127 -10.23 8.20 -11.12
C THR A 127 -11.31 9.10 -11.71
N ILE A 128 -12.28 9.55 -10.91
CA ILE A 128 -13.32 10.48 -11.37
C ILE A 128 -12.70 11.83 -11.78
N LEU A 129 -11.82 12.38 -10.95
CA LEU A 129 -11.15 13.64 -11.25
C LEU A 129 -10.25 13.55 -12.48
N ASP A 130 -9.53 12.43 -12.64
CA ASP A 130 -8.68 12.20 -13.80
C ASP A 130 -9.50 12.12 -15.10
N ARG A 131 -10.67 11.47 -15.06
CA ARG A 131 -11.59 11.41 -16.21
C ARG A 131 -12.30 12.72 -16.52
N ALA A 132 -12.59 13.53 -15.50
CA ALA A 132 -13.24 14.83 -15.68
C ALA A 132 -12.30 15.92 -16.22
N ARG A 133 -10.99 15.66 -16.25
CA ARG A 133 -9.96 16.56 -16.81
C ARG A 133 -9.69 16.31 -18.31
N ILE A 134 -10.36 15.33 -18.92
CA ILE A 134 -10.28 14.99 -20.35
C ILE A 134 -11.46 15.64 -21.07
#